data_AF-E4TEC6-F1
#
_entry.id   AF-E4TEC6-F1
#
_cell.length_a   1.000
_cell.length_b   1.000
_cell.length_c   1.000
_cell.angle_alpha   90.00
_cell.angle_beta   90.00
_cell.angle_gamma   90.00
#
_symmetry.space_group_name_H-M   'P 1'
#
loop_
_entity.id
_entity.type
_entity.pdbx_description
1 polymer ?
#
loop_
_entity_poly.entity_id
_entity_poly.type
_entity_poly.pdbx_seq_one_letter_code
_entity_poly.pdbx_strand_id
1 'polypeptide(L)'
;MRSFRLSIISLVISLIAISLVYFRPSPIEIDMFNSIITILALLITLLIGYQIFQIIDFKQEKTNLLNEVDKKFKATQEEFDKSMLEMKGANTVMYSHFFQYYMEGQNDYGVLSTFSDIVINNSHNEDLCKVMLRAVLEYTETGITFKHEYEQKEIMKLFEAKSIDFLKAIDKEKFELLRERLDMSSIR
;
A
#
# COMPACT_ATOMS: atom_id res chain seq x y z
N MET A 1 -34.69 -11.14 19.57
CA MET A 1 -35.90 -11.46 20.38
C MET A 1 -37.24 -11.05 19.75
N ARG A 2 -37.33 -10.02 18.88
CA ARG A 2 -38.62 -9.62 18.26
C ARG A 2 -39.17 -10.63 17.23
N SER A 3 -38.31 -11.26 16.42
CA SER A 3 -38.74 -12.20 15.38
C SER A 3 -39.33 -13.52 15.91
N PHE A 4 -38.91 -13.96 17.10
CA PHE A 4 -39.39 -15.22 17.70
C PHE A 4 -40.86 -15.14 18.14
N ARG A 5 -41.29 -13.98 18.63
CA ARG A 5 -42.68 -13.75 19.07
C ARG A 5 -43.65 -13.72 17.88
N LEU A 6 -43.24 -13.14 16.76
CA LEU A 6 -44.05 -13.10 15.53
C LEU A 6 -44.18 -14.49 14.90
N SER A 7 -43.12 -15.29 14.93
CA SER A 7 -43.15 -16.68 14.44
C SER A 7 -44.15 -17.55 15.21
N ILE A 8 -44.18 -17.43 16.55
CA ILE A 8 -45.13 -18.16 17.40
C ILE A 8 -46.58 -17.74 17.11
N ILE A 9 -46.85 -16.44 16.98
CA ILE A 9 -48.19 -15.93 16.69
C ILE A 9 -48.68 -16.41 15.32
N SER A 10 -47.81 -16.37 14.30
CA SER A 10 -48.13 -16.90 12.98
C SER A 10 -48.42 -18.40 13.01
N LEU A 11 -47.68 -19.17 13.81
CA LEU A 11 -47.86 -20.62 13.92
C LEU A 11 -49.22 -20.96 14.56
N VAL A 12 -49.62 -20.23 15.60
CA VAL A 12 -50.93 -20.40 16.26
C VAL A 12 -52.07 -20.05 15.30
N ILE A 13 -51.96 -18.97 14.53
CA ILE A 13 -52.98 -18.56 13.57
C ILE A 13 -53.10 -19.58 12.42
N SER A 14 -52.00 -20.12 11.92
CA SER A 14 -52.02 -21.18 10.90
C SER A 14 -52.67 -22.47 11.43
N LEU A 15 -52.39 -22.86 12.67
CA LEU A 15 -53.02 -24.02 13.31
C LEU A 15 -54.53 -23.84 13.49
N ILE A 16 -54.97 -22.64 13.88
CA ILE A 16 -56.39 -22.30 14.00
C ILE A 16 -57.07 -22.32 12.63
N ALA A 17 -56.43 -21.77 11.59
CA ALA A 17 -56.97 -21.76 10.23
C ALA A 17 -57.14 -23.18 9.66
N ILE A 18 -56.14 -24.05 9.83
CA ILE A 18 -56.21 -25.47 9.41
C ILE A 18 -57.32 -26.20 10.15
N SER A 19 -57.45 -25.94 11.46
CA SER A 19 -58.48 -26.56 12.30
C SER A 19 -59.90 -26.12 11.90
N LEU A 20 -60.08 -24.85 11.51
CA LEU A 20 -61.37 -24.30 11.06
C LEU A 20 -61.79 -24.83 9.68
N VAL A 21 -60.83 -25.08 8.77
CA VAL A 21 -61.11 -25.69 7.47
C VAL A 21 -61.64 -27.12 7.63
N TYR A 22 -61.13 -27.87 8.61
CA TYR A 22 -61.58 -29.23 8.91
C TYR A 22 -62.94 -29.30 9.62
N PHE A 23 -63.37 -28.24 10.32
CA PHE A 23 -64.55 -28.28 11.21
C PHE A 23 -65.84 -27.72 10.58
N ARG A 24 -65.94 -27.66 9.24
CA ARG A 24 -67.14 -27.12 8.57
C ARG A 24 -68.25 -28.19 8.49
N PRO A 25 -69.44 -27.96 9.07
CA PRO A 25 -70.52 -28.95 9.04
C PRO A 25 -71.41 -28.74 7.81
N SER A 26 -71.16 -29.50 6.74
CA SER A 26 -72.12 -29.75 5.65
C SER A 26 -71.69 -31.01 4.88
N PRO A 27 -72.61 -31.86 4.39
CA PRO A 27 -72.25 -33.10 3.71
C PRO A 27 -71.81 -32.75 2.29
N ILE A 28 -70.51 -32.57 2.09
CA ILE A 28 -69.91 -32.41 0.77
C ILE A 28 -68.83 -33.48 0.67
N GLU A 29 -68.91 -34.28 -0.38
CA GLU A 29 -67.88 -35.24 -0.78
C GLU A 29 -66.52 -34.56 -0.63
N ILE A 30 -65.62 -35.14 0.17
CA ILE A 30 -64.29 -34.57 0.39
C ILE A 30 -63.63 -34.50 -0.97
N ASP A 31 -63.66 -33.32 -1.57
CA ASP A 31 -63.15 -33.07 -2.90
C ASP A 31 -61.62 -33.18 -2.79
N MET A 32 -61.10 -34.37 -3.10
CA MET A 32 -59.68 -34.72 -2.92
C MET A 32 -58.76 -33.67 -3.55
N PHE A 33 -59.25 -33.02 -4.60
CA PHE A 33 -58.60 -31.91 -5.27
C PHE A 33 -58.32 -30.71 -4.35
N ASN A 34 -59.29 -30.30 -3.52
CA ASN A 34 -59.12 -29.16 -2.61
C ASN A 34 -58.11 -29.46 -1.49
N SER A 35 -58.05 -30.70 -1.02
CA SER A 35 -57.06 -31.12 0.01
C SER A 35 -55.64 -31.12 -0.55
N ILE A 36 -55.45 -31.61 -1.78
CA ILE A 36 -54.17 -31.57 -2.49
C ILE A 36 -53.73 -30.13 -2.75
N ILE A 37 -54.63 -29.26 -3.22
CA ILE A 37 -54.34 -27.84 -3.46
C ILE A 37 -53.91 -27.14 -2.16
N THR A 38 -54.54 -27.47 -1.03
CA THR A 38 -54.21 -26.88 0.28
C THR A 38 -52.81 -27.29 0.76
N ILE A 39 -52.46 -28.58 0.66
CA ILE A 39 -51.13 -29.08 1.02
C ILE A 39 -50.07 -28.52 0.06
N LEU A 40 -50.39 -28.44 -1.23
CA LEU A 40 -49.51 -27.86 -2.24
C LEU A 40 -49.25 -26.37 -1.98
N ALA A 41 -50.28 -25.60 -1.62
CA ALA A 41 -50.14 -24.19 -1.25
C ALA A 41 -49.27 -24.00 0.01
N LEU A 42 -49.39 -24.90 0.99
CA LEU A 42 -48.56 -24.90 2.20
C LEU A 42 -47.09 -25.20 1.86
N LEU A 43 -46.83 -26.20 1.02
CA LEU A 43 -45.49 -26.54 0.54
C LEU A 43 -44.83 -25.40 -0.24
N ILE A 44 -45.57 -24.77 -1.17
CA ILE A 44 -45.07 -23.63 -1.96
C ILE A 44 -44.73 -22.45 -1.03
N THR A 45 -45.55 -22.18 -0.03
CA THR A 45 -45.31 -21.08 0.92
C THR A 45 -44.05 -21.33 1.75
N LEU A 46 -43.83 -22.56 2.22
CA LEU A 46 -42.62 -22.93 2.96
C LEU A 46 -41.38 -22.86 2.07
N LEU A 47 -41.50 -23.28 0.81
CA LEU A 47 -40.40 -23.24 -0.16
C LEU A 47 -39.98 -21.81 -0.50
N ILE A 48 -40.95 -20.90 -0.73
CA ILE A 48 -40.68 -19.47 -0.97
C ILE A 48 -40.06 -18.83 0.27
N GLY A 49 -40.55 -19.16 1.47
CA GLY A 49 -39.97 -18.67 2.72
C GLY A 49 -38.49 -19.05 2.88
N TYR A 50 -38.13 -20.29 2.55
CA TYR A 50 -36.75 -20.77 2.58
C TYR A 50 -35.86 -20.05 1.56
N GLN A 51 -36.35 -19.85 0.33
CA GLN A 51 -35.61 -19.11 -0.71
C GLN A 51 -35.35 -17.66 -0.32
N ILE A 52 -36.32 -16.96 0.27
CA ILE A 52 -36.16 -15.59 0.76
C ILE A 52 -35.12 -15.54 1.89
N PHE A 53 -35.17 -16.49 2.82
CA PHE A 53 -34.18 -16.59 3.92
C PHE A 53 -32.75 -16.74 3.37
N GLN A 54 -32.53 -17.66 2.42
CA GLN A 54 -31.21 -17.86 1.83
C GLN A 54 -30.67 -16.62 1.11
N ILE A 55 -31.51 -15.88 0.37
CA ILE A 55 -31.09 -14.66 -0.33
C ILE A 55 -30.65 -13.57 0.66
N ILE A 56 -31.34 -13.43 1.80
CA ILE A 56 -30.99 -12.45 2.83
C ILE A 56 -29.66 -12.82 3.49
N ASP A 57 -29.50 -14.08 3.88
CA ASP A 57 -28.30 -14.58 4.55
C ASP A 57 -27.07 -14.47 3.64
N PHE A 58 -27.20 -14.87 2.37
CA PHE A 58 -26.14 -14.75 1.37
C PHE A 58 -25.70 -13.29 1.15
N LYS A 59 -26.64 -12.33 1.14
CA LYS A 59 -26.29 -10.91 1.02
C LYS A 59 -25.49 -10.42 2.22
N GLN A 60 -25.87 -10.84 3.44
CA GLN A 60 -25.18 -10.47 4.66
C GLN A 60 -23.77 -11.07 4.72
N GLU A 61 -23.64 -12.36 4.38
CA GLU A 61 -22.34 -13.05 4.33
C GLU A 61 -21.42 -12.42 3.27
N LYS A 62 -21.95 -12.13 2.07
CA LYS A 62 -21.19 -11.45 1.02
C LYS A 62 -20.66 -10.09 1.47
N THR A 63 -21.48 -9.27 2.13
CA THR A 63 -21.03 -7.96 2.64
C THR A 63 -19.97 -8.11 3.72
N ASN A 64 -20.12 -9.08 4.63
CA ASN A 64 -19.13 -9.35 5.67
C ASN A 64 -17.78 -9.81 5.07
N LEU A 65 -17.82 -10.71 4.09
CA LEU A 65 -16.62 -11.18 3.39
C LEU A 65 -15.93 -10.04 2.64
N LEU A 66 -16.67 -9.19 1.93
CA LEU A 66 -16.11 -8.03 1.24
C LEU A 66 -15.46 -7.05 2.21
N ASN A 67 -16.08 -6.80 3.36
CA ASN A 67 -15.51 -5.94 4.40
C ASN A 67 -14.25 -6.55 5.02
N GLU A 68 -14.22 -7.87 5.24
CA GLU A 68 -13.04 -8.55 5.77
C GLU A 68 -11.88 -8.54 4.78
N VAL A 69 -12.17 -8.78 3.49
CA VAL A 69 -11.17 -8.69 2.41
C VAL A 69 -10.63 -7.27 2.29
N ASP A 70 -11.49 -6.25 2.28
CA ASP A 70 -11.06 -4.84 2.22
C ASP A 70 -10.18 -4.46 3.44
N LYS A 71 -10.58 -4.92 4.64
CA LYS A 71 -9.80 -4.68 5.86
C LYS A 71 -8.43 -5.36 5.82
N LYS A 72 -8.37 -6.63 5.37
CA LYS A 72 -7.11 -7.36 5.22
C LYS A 72 -6.23 -6.71 4.16
N PHE A 73 -6.80 -6.34 3.02
CA PHE A 73 -6.08 -5.66 1.94
C PHE A 73 -5.47 -4.33 2.41
N LYS A 74 -6.24 -3.50 3.11
CA LYS A 74 -5.73 -2.25 3.71
C LYS A 74 -4.62 -2.49 4.71
N ALA A 75 -4.80 -3.44 5.63
CA ALA A 75 -3.77 -3.77 6.61
C ALA A 75 -2.47 -4.25 5.96
N THR A 76 -2.57 -5.11 4.94
CA THR A 76 -1.41 -5.58 4.17
C THR A 76 -0.74 -4.45 3.38
N GLN A 77 -1.52 -3.53 2.80
CA GLN A 77 -0.96 -2.37 2.10
C GLN A 77 -0.20 -1.45 3.06
N GLU A 78 -0.76 -1.16 4.25
CA GLU A 78 -0.11 -0.35 5.27
C GLU A 78 1.20 -0.99 5.77
N GLU A 79 1.20 -2.30 6.00
CA GLU A 79 2.40 -3.05 6.39
C GLU A 79 3.46 -3.06 5.28
N PHE A 80 3.04 -3.24 4.04
CA PHE A 80 3.92 -3.16 2.88
C PHE A 80 4.55 -1.77 2.73
N ASP A 81 3.75 -0.70 2.80
CA ASP A 81 4.22 0.68 2.70
C ASP A 81 5.24 1.01 3.81
N LYS A 82 4.97 0.55 5.04
CA LYS A 82 5.90 0.68 6.16
C LYS A 82 7.22 -0.06 5.90
N SER A 83 7.15 -1.31 5.45
CA SER A 83 8.34 -2.11 5.14
C SER A 83 9.18 -1.49 4.02
N MET A 84 8.53 -0.90 3.01
CA MET A 84 9.21 -0.20 1.92
C MET A 84 9.93 1.05 2.43
N LEU A 85 9.30 1.82 3.32
CA LEU A 85 9.91 3.00 3.93
C LEU A 85 11.15 2.63 4.76
N GLU A 86 11.05 1.57 5.57
CA GLU A 86 12.17 1.04 6.35
C GLU A 86 13.32 0.57 5.44
N MET A 87 13.00 -0.13 4.35
CA MET A 87 14.00 -0.58 3.36
C MET A 87 14.68 0.59 2.64
N LYS A 88 13.94 1.65 2.28
CA LYS A 88 14.51 2.89 1.71
C LYS A 88 15.48 3.56 2.68
N GLY A 89 15.11 3.63 3.97
CA GLY A 89 15.98 4.15 5.03
C GLY A 89 17.26 3.33 5.20
N ALA A 90 17.12 2.00 5.25
CA ALA A 90 18.26 1.08 5.38
C ALA A 90 19.22 1.18 4.18
N ASN A 91 18.70 1.21 2.94
CA ASN A 91 19.51 1.38 1.74
C ASN A 91 20.26 2.73 1.75
N THR A 92 19.59 3.80 2.19
CA THR A 92 20.19 5.13 2.32
C THR A 92 21.40 5.11 3.25
N VAL A 93 21.23 4.58 4.46
CA VAL A 93 22.31 4.50 5.47
C VAL A 93 23.43 3.57 5.01
N MET A 94 23.08 2.48 4.31
CA MET A 94 24.03 1.55 3.74
C MET A 94 24.91 2.24 2.68
N TYR A 95 24.32 2.93 1.70
CA TYR A 95 25.08 3.63 0.66
C TYR A 95 26.00 4.70 1.24
N SER A 96 25.52 5.49 2.21
CA SER A 96 26.36 6.52 2.85
C SER A 96 27.54 5.89 3.60
N HIS A 97 27.33 4.80 4.35
CA HIS A 97 28.42 4.13 5.05
C HIS A 97 29.41 3.44 4.11
N PHE A 98 28.94 2.77 3.06
CA PHE A 98 29.84 2.19 2.06
C PHE A 98 30.67 3.25 1.37
N PHE A 99 30.06 4.39 1.04
CA PHE A 99 30.79 5.52 0.48
C PHE A 99 31.86 6.01 1.47
N GLN A 100 31.49 6.34 2.72
CA GLN A 100 32.44 6.79 3.73
C GLN A 100 33.59 5.80 3.97
N TYR A 101 33.28 4.50 4.07
CA TYR A 101 34.29 3.45 4.21
C TYR A 101 35.22 3.36 3.00
N TYR A 102 34.68 3.44 1.77
CA TYR A 102 35.49 3.45 0.56
C TYR A 102 36.39 4.68 0.45
N MET A 103 35.94 5.81 1.02
CA MET A 103 36.72 7.05 1.06
C MET A 103 37.81 7.05 2.12
N GLU A 104 37.77 6.13 3.08
CA GLU A 104 38.78 6.01 4.12
C GLU A 104 40.14 5.63 3.49
N GLY A 105 41.00 6.63 3.30
CA GLY A 105 42.33 6.48 2.68
C GLY A 105 42.47 7.00 1.24
N GLN A 106 41.39 7.49 0.63
CA GLN A 106 41.44 8.20 -0.66
C GLN A 106 41.88 9.66 -0.46
N ASN A 107 42.43 10.30 -1.50
CA ASN A 107 42.58 11.76 -1.52
C ASN A 107 41.27 12.42 -1.99
N ASP A 108 41.11 13.72 -1.74
CA ASP A 108 39.87 14.44 -2.06
C ASP A 108 39.50 14.35 -3.55
N TYR A 109 40.49 14.31 -4.44
CA TYR A 109 40.26 14.05 -5.86
C TYR A 109 39.59 12.69 -6.10
N GLY A 110 40.14 11.60 -5.55
CA GLY A 110 39.56 10.25 -5.69
C GLY A 110 38.16 10.15 -5.11
N VAL A 111 37.89 10.89 -4.03
CA VAL A 111 36.56 10.98 -3.44
C VAL A 111 35.56 11.64 -4.39
N LEU A 112 35.91 12.82 -4.91
CA LEU A 112 35.03 13.62 -5.75
C LEU A 112 34.82 13.02 -7.14
N SER A 113 35.83 12.36 -7.71
CA SER A 113 35.72 11.65 -8.99
C SER A 113 34.79 10.44 -8.87
N THR A 114 34.96 9.63 -7.83
CA THR A 114 34.09 8.47 -7.56
C THR A 114 32.64 8.92 -7.31
N PHE A 115 32.44 10.00 -6.55
CA PHE A 115 31.11 10.60 -6.38
C PHE A 115 30.49 10.97 -7.74
N SER A 116 31.22 11.69 -8.58
CA SER A 116 30.78 12.09 -9.92
C SER A 116 30.41 10.87 -10.77
N ASP A 117 31.23 9.83 -10.78
CA ASP A 117 30.98 8.61 -11.55
C ASP A 117 29.72 7.88 -11.10
N ILE A 118 29.50 7.77 -9.78
CA ILE A 118 28.30 7.12 -9.23
C ILE A 118 27.06 7.92 -9.63
N VAL A 119 27.11 9.24 -9.49
CA VAL A 119 26.03 10.16 -9.84
C VAL A 119 25.70 10.07 -11.33
N ILE A 120 26.69 10.17 -12.22
CA ILE A 120 26.49 10.12 -13.67
C ILE A 120 25.85 8.78 -14.10
N ASN A 121 26.40 7.66 -13.61
CA ASN A 121 25.92 6.33 -13.98
C ASN A 121 24.54 6.00 -13.39
N ASN A 122 24.12 6.70 -12.33
CA ASN A 122 22.86 6.46 -11.63
C ASN A 122 21.92 7.68 -11.66
N SER A 123 22.03 8.53 -12.68
CA SER A 123 21.21 9.74 -12.84
C SER A 123 19.69 9.50 -12.87
N HIS A 124 19.27 8.26 -13.15
CA HIS A 124 17.86 7.83 -13.09
C HIS A 124 17.37 7.51 -11.67
N ASN A 125 18.28 7.32 -10.71
CA ASN A 125 17.97 6.98 -9.32
C ASN A 125 18.16 8.22 -8.43
N GLU A 126 17.11 9.03 -8.34
CA GLU A 126 17.10 10.28 -7.59
C GLU A 126 17.43 10.08 -6.10
N ASP A 127 16.88 9.04 -5.48
CA ASP A 127 17.10 8.74 -4.06
C ASP A 127 18.58 8.48 -3.78
N LEU A 128 19.23 7.62 -4.59
CA LEU A 128 20.67 7.36 -4.47
C LEU A 128 21.48 8.66 -4.65
N CYS A 129 21.18 9.45 -5.67
CA CYS A 129 21.92 10.69 -5.93
C CYS A 129 21.79 11.71 -4.79
N LYS A 130 20.62 11.83 -4.15
CA LYS A 130 20.43 12.67 -2.95
C LYS A 130 21.28 12.20 -1.77
N VAL A 131 21.35 10.89 -1.57
CA VAL A 131 22.14 10.29 -0.48
C VAL A 131 23.62 10.53 -0.71
N MET A 132 24.10 10.28 -1.93
CA MET A 132 25.49 10.53 -2.30
C MET A 132 25.87 12.01 -2.15
N LEU A 133 24.98 12.92 -2.57
CA LEU A 133 25.19 14.37 -2.43
C LEU A 133 25.30 14.79 -0.97
N ARG A 134 24.48 14.19 -0.08
CA ARG A 134 24.60 14.43 1.37
C ARG A 134 25.91 13.89 1.92
N ALA A 135 26.28 12.66 1.56
CA ALA A 135 27.50 12.03 2.06
C ALA A 135 28.77 12.80 1.64
N VAL A 136 28.83 13.29 0.40
CA VAL A 136 29.97 14.09 -0.06
C VAL A 136 29.97 15.49 0.59
N LEU A 137 28.80 16.06 0.91
CA LEU A 137 28.74 17.29 1.70
C LEU A 137 29.23 17.09 3.13
N GLU A 138 28.89 15.98 3.79
CA GLU A 138 29.43 15.68 5.12
C GLU A 138 30.96 15.49 5.06
N TYR A 139 31.45 14.76 4.05
CA TYR A 139 32.89 14.58 3.84
C TYR A 139 33.63 15.92 3.63
N THR A 140 33.08 16.81 2.81
CA THR A 140 33.73 18.09 2.43
C THR A 140 33.59 19.19 3.49
N GLU A 141 32.98 18.91 4.64
CA GLU A 141 32.78 19.90 5.70
C GLU A 141 34.11 20.43 6.27
N THR A 142 35.15 19.60 6.29
CA THR A 142 36.49 19.98 6.76
C THR A 142 37.32 20.74 5.71
N GLY A 143 36.74 21.03 4.54
CA GLY A 143 37.43 21.63 3.40
C GLY A 143 37.99 20.59 2.44
N ILE A 144 38.37 21.07 1.25
CA ILE A 144 38.84 20.25 0.12
C ILE A 144 40.26 20.68 -0.23
N THR A 145 41.13 19.69 -0.39
CA THR A 145 42.55 19.86 -0.68
C THR A 145 42.98 18.96 -1.83
N PHE A 146 43.40 19.58 -2.93
CA PHE A 146 43.96 18.88 -4.07
C PHE A 146 45.48 18.82 -3.98
N LYS A 147 46.08 17.72 -4.42
CA LYS A 147 47.55 17.59 -4.50
C LYS A 147 48.09 18.34 -5.71
N HIS A 148 47.29 18.44 -6.77
CA HIS A 148 47.70 19.06 -8.02
C HIS A 148 46.59 19.95 -8.59
N GLU A 149 46.97 21.05 -9.21
CA GLU A 149 46.04 21.99 -9.86
C GLU A 149 45.18 21.32 -10.95
N TYR A 150 45.71 20.30 -11.63
CA TYR A 150 44.95 19.58 -12.64
C TYR A 150 43.77 18.79 -12.04
N GLU A 151 43.93 18.25 -10.82
CA GLU A 151 42.88 17.48 -10.12
C GLU A 151 41.68 18.39 -9.84
N GLN A 152 41.95 19.59 -9.30
CA GLN A 152 40.93 20.61 -9.08
C GLN A 152 40.22 20.99 -10.37
N LYS A 153 40.97 21.27 -11.45
CA LYS A 153 40.41 21.65 -12.75
C LYS A 153 39.55 20.55 -13.36
N GLU A 154 39.94 19.30 -13.20
CA GLU A 154 39.19 18.17 -13.72
C GLU A 154 37.86 17.98 -12.97
N ILE A 155 37.88 18.02 -11.64
CA ILE A 155 36.65 17.96 -10.84
C ILE A 155 35.73 19.14 -11.19
N MET A 156 36.25 20.36 -11.26
CA MET A 156 35.43 21.52 -11.61
C MET A 156 34.76 21.37 -12.98
N LYS A 157 35.49 20.85 -13.98
CA LYS A 157 34.90 20.56 -15.31
C LYS A 157 33.78 19.53 -15.25
N LEU A 158 33.89 18.50 -14.41
CA LEU A 158 32.85 17.51 -14.23
C LEU A 158 31.59 18.13 -13.61
N PHE A 159 31.74 19.01 -12.62
CA PHE A 159 30.64 19.71 -11.95
C PHE A 159 30.02 20.82 -12.82
N GLU A 160 30.74 21.34 -13.80
CA GLU A 160 30.22 22.26 -14.83
C GLU A 160 29.61 21.52 -16.03
N ALA A 161 29.83 20.21 -16.14
CA ALA A 161 29.31 19.43 -17.24
C ALA A 161 27.80 19.21 -17.09
N LYS A 162 27.12 19.24 -18.24
CA LYS A 162 25.67 18.95 -18.35
C LYS A 162 25.29 17.60 -17.74
N SER A 163 26.24 16.67 -17.64
CA SER A 163 26.07 15.36 -17.02
C SER A 163 25.70 15.43 -15.53
N ILE A 164 25.91 16.58 -14.86
CA ILE A 164 25.61 16.78 -13.43
C ILE A 164 24.46 17.79 -13.22
N ASP A 165 23.91 18.40 -14.28
CA ASP A 165 22.76 19.34 -14.19
C ASP A 165 21.53 18.74 -13.48
N PHE A 166 21.39 17.42 -13.53
CA PHE A 166 20.30 16.74 -12.84
C PHE A 166 20.44 16.84 -11.31
N LEU A 167 21.66 16.89 -10.72
CA LEU A 167 21.84 17.14 -9.29
C LEU A 167 21.28 18.50 -8.89
N LYS A 168 21.47 19.52 -9.76
CA LYS A 168 20.92 20.86 -9.55
C LYS A 168 19.39 20.87 -9.65
N ALA A 169 18.80 19.99 -10.45
CA ALA A 169 17.35 19.81 -10.51
C ALA A 169 16.80 19.09 -9.27
N ILE A 170 17.60 18.18 -8.69
CA ILE A 170 17.24 17.38 -7.51
C ILE A 170 17.29 18.21 -6.21
N ASP A 171 18.40 18.89 -5.95
CA ASP A 171 18.62 19.66 -4.72
C ASP A 171 19.59 20.82 -5.00
N LYS A 172 19.02 21.92 -5.52
CA LYS A 172 19.77 23.11 -5.94
C LYS A 172 20.62 23.69 -4.80
N GLU A 173 20.08 23.79 -3.59
CA GLU A 173 20.76 24.41 -2.45
C GLU A 173 22.04 23.63 -2.10
N LYS A 174 21.92 22.32 -1.93
CA LYS A 174 23.06 21.45 -1.61
C LYS A 174 24.09 21.37 -2.73
N PHE A 175 23.63 21.40 -3.98
CA PHE A 175 24.52 21.42 -5.13
C PHE A 175 25.36 22.70 -5.16
N GLU A 176 24.75 23.87 -4.98
CA GLU A 176 25.50 25.13 -4.96
C GLU A 176 26.43 25.22 -3.74
N LEU A 177 26.04 24.68 -2.57
CA LEU A 177 26.93 24.59 -1.40
C LEU A 177 28.17 23.74 -1.67
N LEU A 178 28.01 22.59 -2.32
CA LEU A 178 29.14 21.74 -2.71
C LEU A 178 30.05 22.48 -3.71
N ARG A 179 29.45 23.21 -4.65
CA ARG A 179 30.18 24.04 -5.60
C ARG A 179 31.00 25.12 -4.92
N GLU A 180 30.41 25.84 -3.96
CA GLU A 180 31.11 26.88 -3.20
C GLU A 180 32.34 26.32 -2.46
N ARG A 181 32.22 25.11 -1.90
CA ARG A 181 33.34 24.42 -1.24
C ARG A 181 34.43 24.00 -2.22
N LEU A 182 34.05 23.59 -3.43
CA LEU A 182 35.01 23.29 -4.49
C LEU A 182 35.73 24.57 -4.95
N ASP A 183 35.04 25.70 -5.04
CA ASP A 183 35.65 27.00 -5.39
C ASP A 183 36.62 27.48 -4.30
N MET A 184 36.34 27.19 -3.03
CA MET A 184 37.22 27.49 -1.89
C MET A 184 38.32 26.45 -1.67
N SER A 185 38.45 25.45 -2.53
CA SER A 185 39.45 24.39 -2.35
C SER A 185 40.89 24.90 -2.45
N SER A 186 41.78 24.25 -1.70
CA SER A 186 43.20 24.61 -1.63
C SER A 186 44.07 23.60 -2.40
N ILE A 187 45.22 24.07 -2.88
CA ILE A 187 46.25 23.22 -3.49
C ILE A 187 47.39 23.11 -2.48
N ARG A 188 47.79 21.88 -2.14
CA ARG A 188 48.80 21.60 -1.11
C ARG A 188 50.06 20.96 -1.65
#